data_AF-A0A653TMG2-F1
#
_entry.id   AF-A0A653TMG2-F1
#
_cell.length_a   1.000
_cell.length_b   1.000
_cell.length_c   1.000
_cell.angle_alpha   90.00
_cell.angle_beta   90.00
_cell.angle_gamma   90.00
#
_symmetry.space_group_name_H-M   'P 1'
#
loop_
_entity.id
_entity.type
_entity.pdbx_description
1 polymer ?
#
loop_
_entity_poly.entity_id
_entity_poly.type
_entity_poly.pdbx_seq_one_letter_code
_entity_poly.pdbx_strand_id
1 'polypeptide(L)'
;MKNYICIFFLTVSTFINAQTKESDYFRFYKDGEKYLKLIKYVYFDSTSSYNQKIRSEQKIYFYIDGERFSHKKNHKTDTCSIAFLQKIKISKPSSLQQDTYYYFKKKKKEQEKIINNKFHLLFPVTGFQNYVKVYILEKTKNKKLLKYEVDWEYSMF
;
A
#
# COMPACT_ATOMS: atom_id res chain seq x y z
N MET A 1 39.97 20.28 12.23
CA MET A 1 39.30 20.05 10.93
C MET A 1 39.02 18.56 10.60
N LYS A 2 39.50 17.57 11.36
CA LYS A 2 39.20 16.14 11.09
C LYS A 2 37.82 15.67 11.57
N ASN A 3 37.23 16.31 12.59
CA ASN A 3 35.98 15.84 13.20
C ASN A 3 34.71 16.22 12.41
N TYR A 4 34.74 17.29 11.61
CA TYR A 4 33.59 17.72 10.81
C TYR A 4 33.36 16.85 9.57
N ILE A 5 34.43 16.23 9.03
CA ILE A 5 34.35 15.35 7.87
C ILE A 5 33.61 14.04 8.21
N CYS A 6 33.82 13.49 9.41
CA CYS A 6 33.11 12.30 9.87
C CYS A 6 31.59 12.53 10.05
N ILE A 7 31.19 13.71 10.55
CA ILE A 7 29.76 14.04 10.74
C ILE A 7 29.06 14.22 9.38
N PHE A 8 29.76 14.75 8.38
CA PHE A 8 29.24 14.87 7.01
C PHE A 8 29.08 13.50 6.33
N PHE A 9 30.02 12.56 6.54
CA PHE A 9 29.89 11.19 6.02
C PHE A 9 28.78 10.37 6.72
N LEU A 10 28.58 10.57 8.03
CA LEU A 10 27.50 9.92 8.79
C LEU A 10 26.10 10.44 8.43
N THR A 11 25.99 11.71 8.03
CA THR A 11 24.71 12.28 7.59
C THR A 11 24.37 11.82 6.18
N VAL A 12 25.31 11.81 5.23
CA VAL A 12 25.04 11.35 3.84
C VAL A 12 24.68 9.85 3.77
N SER A 13 25.27 9.01 4.62
CA SER A 13 24.98 7.57 4.65
C SER A 13 23.60 7.20 5.24
N THR A 14 22.99 8.08 6.04
CA THR A 14 21.67 7.83 6.63
C THR A 14 20.50 8.25 5.75
N PHE A 15 20.73 9.09 4.72
CA PHE A 15 19.67 9.52 3.80
C PHE A 15 19.29 8.48 2.73
N ILE A 16 20.10 7.44 2.52
CA ILE A 16 19.92 6.49 1.39
C ILE A 16 18.93 5.35 1.73
N ASN A 17 18.52 5.21 2.99
CA ASN A 17 17.69 4.08 3.43
C ASN A 17 16.24 4.45 3.72
N ALA A 18 15.56 5.09 2.77
CA ALA A 18 14.10 4.94 2.64
C ALA A 18 13.82 3.52 2.11
N GLN A 19 14.06 2.50 2.94
CA GLN A 19 14.09 1.09 2.51
C GLN A 19 12.69 0.61 2.13
N THR A 20 12.42 0.55 0.82
CA THR A 20 11.34 -0.26 0.26
C THR A 20 11.68 -1.74 0.44
N LYS A 21 10.70 -2.55 0.84
CA LYS A 21 10.85 -4.01 1.01
C LYS A 21 10.52 -4.72 -0.29
N GLU A 22 10.97 -5.96 -0.45
CA GLU A 22 10.61 -6.79 -1.61
C GLU A 22 9.08 -6.93 -1.78
N SER A 23 8.34 -7.01 -0.67
CA SER A 23 6.88 -7.06 -0.64
C SER A 23 6.18 -5.82 -1.23
N ASP A 24 6.92 -4.70 -1.36
CA ASP A 24 6.42 -3.45 -1.94
C ASP A 24 6.46 -3.48 -3.48
N TYR A 25 7.03 -4.53 -4.08
CA TYR A 25 7.16 -4.70 -5.51
C TYR A 25 6.28 -5.84 -6.04
N PHE A 26 6.03 -5.81 -7.35
CA PHE A 26 5.48 -6.92 -8.12
C PHE A 26 6.25 -7.08 -9.44
N ARG A 27 6.08 -8.23 -10.09
CA ARG A 27 6.60 -8.52 -11.43
C ARG A 27 5.48 -9.07 -12.32
N PHE A 28 5.56 -8.84 -13.62
CA PHE A 28 4.61 -9.41 -14.57
C PHE A 28 4.89 -10.88 -14.91
N TYR A 29 6.15 -11.30 -14.81
CA TYR A 29 6.60 -12.66 -15.06
C TYR A 29 7.87 -12.94 -14.25
N LYS A 30 8.23 -14.22 -14.15
CA LYS A 30 9.44 -14.66 -13.43
C LYS A 30 10.67 -13.97 -14.05
N ASP A 31 11.54 -13.42 -13.20
CA ASP A 31 12.74 -12.69 -13.60
C ASP A 31 12.52 -11.40 -14.41
N GLY A 32 11.27 -10.92 -14.51
CA GLY A 32 10.96 -9.62 -15.07
C GLY A 32 11.34 -8.44 -14.16
N GLU A 33 11.19 -7.23 -14.70
CA GLU A 33 11.43 -5.99 -13.96
C GLU A 33 10.50 -5.86 -12.75
N LYS A 34 11.02 -5.22 -11.70
CA LYS A 34 10.27 -4.94 -10.47
C LYS A 34 9.55 -3.61 -10.59
N TYR A 35 8.27 -3.62 -10.25
CA TYR A 35 7.42 -2.44 -10.20
C TYR A 35 6.91 -2.21 -8.79
N LEU A 36 6.99 -0.98 -8.29
CA LEU A 36 6.37 -0.64 -7.02
C LEU A 36 4.85 -0.87 -7.09
N LYS A 37 4.26 -1.40 -6.02
CA LYS A 37 2.81 -1.50 -5.89
C LYS A 37 2.19 -0.11 -5.77
N LEU A 38 0.97 0.03 -6.26
CA LEU A 38 0.19 1.25 -6.09
C LEU A 38 -0.13 1.44 -4.61
N ILE A 39 0.26 2.55 -3.99
CA ILE A 39 -0.07 2.83 -2.59
C ILE A 39 -1.44 3.48 -2.50
N LYS A 40 -2.31 2.95 -1.65
CA LYS A 40 -3.65 3.47 -1.39
C LYS A 40 -3.88 3.65 0.11
N TYR A 41 -4.52 4.75 0.46
CA TYR A 41 -4.91 5.07 1.83
C TYR A 41 -6.43 5.07 1.93
N VAL A 42 -6.98 4.28 2.84
CA VAL A 42 -8.41 4.20 3.11
C VAL A 42 -8.65 4.70 4.53
N TYR A 43 -9.61 5.59 4.70
CA TYR A 43 -9.96 6.11 6.01
C TYR A 43 -11.02 5.24 6.67
N PHE A 44 -10.74 4.75 7.88
CA PHE A 44 -11.70 4.06 8.71
C PHE A 44 -12.40 5.04 9.63
N ASP A 45 -13.67 5.32 9.32
CA ASP A 45 -14.54 6.11 10.17
C ASP A 45 -15.32 5.17 11.10
N SER A 46 -14.96 5.16 12.39
CA SER A 46 -15.64 4.34 13.41
C SER A 46 -17.06 4.82 13.74
N THR A 47 -17.48 5.98 13.24
CA THR A 47 -18.82 6.53 13.46
C THR A 47 -19.82 6.12 12.37
N SER A 48 -19.33 5.62 11.23
CA SER A 48 -20.17 5.12 10.14
C SER A 48 -20.78 3.77 10.49
N SER A 49 -22.09 3.62 10.29
CA SER A 49 -22.83 2.36 10.49
C SER A 49 -22.42 1.25 9.53
N TYR A 50 -21.81 1.59 8.39
CA TYR A 50 -21.34 0.63 7.38
C TYR A 50 -19.92 0.13 7.64
N ASN A 51 -19.23 0.72 8.62
CA ASN A 51 -17.87 0.36 8.94
C ASN A 51 -17.83 -0.53 10.18
N GLN A 52 -17.11 -1.64 10.09
CA GLN A 52 -16.94 -2.55 11.21
C GLN A 52 -15.48 -2.91 11.41
N LYS A 53 -15.03 -2.94 12.66
CA LYS A 53 -13.70 -3.43 13.04
C LYS A 53 -13.84 -4.63 13.96
N ILE A 54 -13.35 -5.79 13.51
CA ILE A 54 -13.40 -7.04 14.27
C ILE A 54 -11.98 -7.44 14.63
N ARG A 55 -11.75 -7.75 15.91
CA ARG A 55 -10.46 -8.28 16.38
C ARG A 55 -10.61 -9.77 16.68
N SER A 56 -9.72 -10.55 16.07
CA SER A 56 -9.44 -11.94 16.40
C SER A 56 -8.04 -12.02 17.01
N GLU A 57 -7.66 -13.14 17.63
CA GLU A 57 -6.37 -13.31 18.32
C GLU A 57 -5.15 -12.95 17.45
N GLN A 58 -5.23 -13.18 16.13
CA GLN A 58 -4.10 -12.99 15.21
C GLN A 58 -4.34 -11.96 14.11
N LYS A 59 -5.57 -11.45 13.99
CA LYS A 59 -5.99 -10.60 12.86
C LYS A 59 -6.93 -9.49 13.31
N ILE A 60 -6.81 -8.34 12.68
CA ILE A 60 -7.82 -7.28 12.74
C ILE A 60 -8.46 -7.18 11.36
N TYR A 61 -9.76 -7.35 11.29
CA TYR A 61 -10.53 -7.14 10.08
C TYR A 61 -11.18 -5.76 10.11
N PHE A 62 -11.07 -5.05 9.00
CA PHE A 62 -11.79 -3.81 8.76
C PHE A 62 -12.73 -4.05 7.59
N TYR A 63 -14.01 -3.81 7.82
CA TYR A 63 -15.06 -3.78 6.82
C TYR A 63 -15.37 -2.31 6.55
N ILE A 64 -15.19 -1.86 5.32
CA ILE A 64 -15.34 -0.45 4.93
C ILE A 64 -16.03 -0.40 3.59
N ASP A 65 -17.23 0.18 3.55
CA ASP A 65 -18.06 0.31 2.33
C ASP A 65 -18.18 -1.00 1.52
N GLY A 66 -18.40 -2.14 2.21
CA GLY A 66 -18.56 -3.46 1.59
C GLY A 66 -17.26 -4.20 1.26
N GLU A 67 -16.10 -3.53 1.38
CA GLU A 67 -14.79 -4.15 1.18
C GLU A 67 -14.20 -4.68 2.48
N ARG A 68 -13.43 -5.77 2.40
CA ARG A 68 -12.76 -6.39 3.56
C ARG A 68 -11.25 -6.20 3.48
N PHE A 69 -10.68 -5.77 4.60
CA PHE A 69 -9.24 -5.61 4.75
C PHE A 69 -8.75 -6.34 6.00
N SER A 70 -7.63 -7.06 5.90
CA SER A 70 -7.07 -7.79 7.04
C SER A 70 -5.67 -7.31 7.41
N HIS A 71 -5.52 -6.98 8.69
CA HIS A 71 -4.24 -6.72 9.33
C HIS A 71 -3.80 -7.97 10.07
N LYS A 72 -2.63 -8.51 9.72
CA LYS A 72 -2.05 -9.71 10.35
C LYS A 72 -0.90 -9.33 11.29
N LYS A 73 -0.49 -10.22 12.19
CA LYS A 73 0.58 -9.99 13.18
C LYS A 73 1.92 -9.51 12.58
N ASN A 74 2.25 -9.94 11.35
CA ASN A 74 3.47 -9.54 10.64
C ASN A 74 3.35 -8.21 9.89
N HIS A 75 2.16 -7.61 9.83
CA HIS A 75 1.94 -6.33 9.18
C HIS A 75 2.39 -5.18 10.06
N LYS A 76 2.85 -4.10 9.44
CA LYS A 76 3.28 -2.90 10.17
C LYS A 76 2.06 -2.11 10.64
N THR A 77 2.07 -1.73 11.92
CA THR A 77 1.25 -0.63 12.45
C THR A 77 2.16 0.53 12.77
N ASP A 78 1.74 1.73 12.42
CA ASP A 78 2.52 2.94 12.59
C ASP A 78 1.63 4.06 13.12
N THR A 79 2.23 5.07 13.75
CA THR A 79 1.51 6.23 14.26
C THR A 79 1.95 7.46 13.48
N CYS A 80 0.99 8.22 12.99
CA CYS A 80 1.23 9.45 12.23
C CYS A 80 0.45 10.62 12.81
N SER A 81 0.95 11.83 12.57
CA SER A 81 0.25 13.06 12.95
C SER A 81 -0.98 13.27 12.06
N ILE A 82 -1.98 13.99 12.56
CA ILE A 82 -3.16 14.35 11.76
C ILE A 82 -2.77 15.14 10.50
N ALA A 83 -1.70 15.94 10.57
CA ALA A 83 -1.17 16.67 9.41
C ALA A 83 -0.77 15.75 8.24
N PHE A 84 -0.51 14.45 8.50
CA PHE A 84 -0.30 13.46 7.45
C PHE A 84 -1.50 13.33 6.51
N LEU A 85 -2.74 13.46 7.02
CA LEU A 85 -3.97 13.38 6.22
C LEU A 85 -4.02 14.45 5.13
N GLN A 86 -3.44 15.62 5.37
CA GLN A 86 -3.41 16.72 4.39
C GLN A 86 -2.42 16.46 3.24
N LYS A 87 -1.47 15.54 3.43
CA LYS A 87 -0.40 15.25 2.46
C LYS A 87 -0.71 14.05 1.56
N ILE A 88 -1.78 13.32 1.84
CA ILE A 88 -2.13 12.08 1.14
C ILE A 88 -3.49 12.20 0.46
N LYS A 89 -3.67 11.40 -0.60
CA LYS A 89 -4.98 11.22 -1.21
C LYS A 89 -5.68 10.02 -0.57
N ILE A 90 -6.74 10.29 0.20
CA ILE A 90 -7.64 9.26 0.71
C ILE A 90 -8.43 8.70 -0.47
N SER A 91 -8.45 7.38 -0.59
CA SER A 91 -9.16 6.64 -1.63
C SER A 91 -10.45 6.06 -1.05
N LYS A 92 -11.49 6.00 -1.87
CA LYS A 92 -12.72 5.27 -1.53
C LYS A 92 -12.46 3.78 -1.72
N PRO A 93 -12.94 2.88 -0.84
CA PRO A 93 -12.79 1.43 -1.04
C PRO A 93 -13.28 0.98 -2.43
N SER A 94 -14.43 1.47 -2.87
CA SER A 94 -15.02 1.15 -4.18
C SER A 94 -14.18 1.56 -5.40
N SER A 95 -13.23 2.49 -5.26
CA SER A 95 -12.34 2.88 -6.36
C SER A 95 -11.09 2.01 -6.47
N LEU A 96 -10.78 1.18 -5.47
CA LEU A 96 -9.53 0.41 -5.40
C LEU A 96 -9.36 -0.51 -6.62
N GLN A 97 -10.42 -1.22 -7.01
CA GLN A 97 -10.38 -2.14 -8.15
C GLN A 97 -10.08 -1.41 -9.45
N GLN A 98 -10.83 -0.35 -9.73
CA GLN A 98 -10.69 0.42 -10.96
C GLN A 98 -9.33 1.13 -11.03
N ASP A 99 -8.89 1.73 -9.92
CA ASP A 99 -7.58 2.38 -9.82
C ASP A 99 -6.43 1.39 -10.05
N THR A 100 -6.54 0.21 -9.45
CA THR A 100 -5.53 -0.84 -9.60
C THR A 100 -5.51 -1.42 -11.00
N TYR A 101 -6.68 -1.57 -11.64
CA TYR A 101 -6.79 -1.96 -13.05
C TYR A 101 -6.07 -0.95 -13.97
N TYR A 102 -6.34 0.35 -13.82
CA TYR A 102 -5.68 1.35 -14.66
C TYR A 102 -4.18 1.43 -14.41
N TYR A 103 -3.75 1.28 -13.16
CA TYR A 103 -2.35 1.21 -12.81
C TYR A 103 -1.66 0.01 -13.49
N PHE A 104 -2.24 -1.18 -13.36
CA PHE A 104 -1.74 -2.39 -14.01
C PHE A 104 -1.67 -2.21 -15.54
N LYS A 105 -2.75 -1.70 -16.16
CA LYS A 105 -2.81 -1.45 -17.61
C LYS A 105 -1.70 -0.50 -18.07
N LYS A 106 -1.41 0.55 -17.29
CA LYS A 106 -0.32 1.49 -17.58
C LYS A 106 1.04 0.78 -17.49
N LYS A 107 1.31 0.09 -16.39
CA LYS A 107 2.60 -0.62 -16.17
C LYS A 107 2.84 -1.74 -17.18
N LYS A 108 1.77 -2.45 -17.57
CA LYS A 108 1.84 -3.46 -18.63
C LYS A 108 2.30 -2.83 -19.95
N LYS A 109 1.69 -1.72 -20.38
CA LYS A 109 2.07 -1.02 -21.61
C LYS A 109 3.52 -0.52 -21.57
N GLU A 110 3.99 -0.06 -20.42
CA GLU A 110 5.38 0.35 -20.22
C GLU A 110 6.32 -0.86 -20.43
N GLN A 111 6.03 -2.00 -19.79
CA GLN A 111 6.84 -3.22 -19.93
C GLN A 111 6.83 -3.77 -21.36
N GLU A 112 5.67 -3.83 -22.03
CA GLU A 112 5.55 -4.34 -23.40
C GLU A 112 6.41 -3.54 -24.39
N LYS A 113 6.54 -2.22 -24.18
CA LYS A 113 7.47 -1.37 -24.94
C LYS A 113 8.93 -1.72 -24.67
N ILE A 114 9.31 -1.96 -23.42
CA ILE A 114 10.69 -2.31 -23.04
C ILE A 114 11.13 -3.62 -23.69
N ILE A 115 10.23 -4.61 -23.76
CA ILE A 115 10.52 -5.90 -24.40
C ILE A 115 10.29 -5.90 -25.92
N ASN A 116 10.10 -4.73 -26.54
CA ASN A 116 9.81 -4.57 -27.98
C ASN A 116 8.67 -5.48 -28.47
N ASN A 117 7.62 -5.64 -27.67
CA ASN A 117 6.47 -6.52 -27.94
C ASN A 117 6.83 -7.97 -28.29
N LYS A 118 7.99 -8.49 -27.84
CA LYS A 118 8.40 -9.89 -28.07
C LYS A 118 7.39 -10.91 -27.56
N PHE A 119 6.65 -10.57 -26.50
CA PHE A 119 5.51 -11.33 -26.01
C PHE A 119 4.50 -10.42 -25.34
N HIS A 120 3.22 -10.82 -25.37
CA HIS A 120 2.14 -10.09 -24.71
C HIS A 120 1.99 -10.53 -23.27
N LEU A 121 1.92 -9.56 -22.37
CA LEU A 121 1.66 -9.84 -20.96
C LEU A 121 0.18 -10.13 -20.77
N LEU A 122 -0.17 -11.18 -20.04
CA LEU A 122 -1.57 -11.46 -19.76
C LEU A 122 -2.15 -10.46 -18.77
N PHE A 123 -3.43 -10.11 -18.96
CA PHE A 123 -4.17 -9.43 -17.91
C PHE A 123 -4.61 -10.47 -16.87
N PRO A 124 -4.42 -10.20 -15.57
CA PRO A 124 -4.92 -11.07 -14.52
C PRO A 124 -6.45 -11.05 -14.55
N VAL A 125 -7.06 -12.24 -14.56
CA VAL A 125 -8.52 -12.40 -14.45
C VAL A 125 -8.98 -12.05 -13.03
N THR A 126 -8.16 -12.38 -12.03
CA THR A 126 -8.36 -12.08 -10.60
C THR A 126 -7.02 -11.73 -9.94
N GLY A 127 -7.03 -11.26 -8.69
CA GLY A 127 -5.79 -11.03 -7.96
C GLY A 127 -5.24 -9.61 -8.07
N PHE A 128 -6.07 -8.63 -8.44
CA PHE A 128 -5.63 -7.23 -8.55
C PHE A 128 -5.06 -6.69 -7.24
N GLN A 129 -5.49 -7.22 -6.10
CA GLN A 129 -4.95 -6.92 -4.77
C GLN A 129 -3.41 -7.10 -4.67
N ASN A 130 -2.80 -7.94 -5.52
CA ASN A 130 -1.35 -8.15 -5.54
C ASN A 130 -0.56 -6.95 -6.09
N TYR A 131 -1.22 -6.04 -6.81
CA TYR A 131 -0.57 -4.88 -7.45
C TYR A 131 -0.76 -3.58 -6.66
N VAL A 132 -1.43 -3.64 -5.53
CA VAL A 132 -1.75 -2.50 -4.67
C VAL A 132 -1.30 -2.80 -3.24
N LYS A 133 -0.85 -1.76 -2.54
CA LYS A 133 -0.55 -1.78 -1.12
C LYS A 133 -1.52 -0.84 -0.43
N VAL A 134 -2.35 -1.38 0.45
CA VAL A 134 -3.41 -0.62 1.13
C VAL A 134 -3.01 -0.32 2.57
N TYR A 135 -3.23 0.92 2.98
CA TYR A 135 -3.11 1.37 4.35
C TYR A 135 -4.45 1.85 4.87
N ILE A 136 -4.90 1.31 6.00
CA ILE A 136 -6.06 1.83 6.72
C ILE A 136 -5.61 2.87 7.73
N LEU A 137 -6.31 4.00 7.73
CA LEU A 137 -6.07 5.13 8.61
C LEU A 137 -7.23 5.28 9.59
N GLU A 138 -6.93 5.19 10.88
CA GLU A 138 -7.92 5.29 11.96
C GLU A 138 -7.53 6.39 12.93
N LYS A 139 -8.44 7.33 13.20
CA LYS A 139 -8.23 8.34 14.24
C LYS A 139 -8.43 7.72 15.62
N THR A 140 -7.52 8.04 16.52
CA THR A 140 -7.63 7.70 17.94
C THR A 140 -8.21 8.88 18.72
N LYS A 141 -8.72 8.60 19.93
CA LYS A 141 -9.24 9.63 20.85
C LYS A 141 -8.22 10.74 21.16
N ASN A 142 -6.92 10.40 21.15
CA ASN A 142 -5.83 11.34 21.46
C ASN A 142 -5.35 12.15 20.26
N LYS A 143 -6.20 12.36 19.23
CA LYS A 143 -5.84 13.10 18.01
C LYS A 143 -4.59 12.54 17.30
N LYS A 144 -4.30 11.25 17.46
CA LYS A 144 -3.27 10.53 16.69
C LYS A 144 -3.92 9.69 15.61
N LEU A 145 -3.23 9.48 14.50
CA LEU A 145 -3.67 8.63 13.41
C LEU A 145 -2.88 7.31 13.44
N LEU A 146 -3.59 6.19 13.54
CA LEU A 146 -3.00 4.87 13.35
C LEU A 146 -3.06 4.51 11.87
N LYS A 147 -1.94 3.99 11.36
CA LYS A 147 -1.77 3.53 9.98
C LYS A 147 -1.49 2.04 10.01
N TYR A 148 -2.44 1.26 9.51
CA TYR A 148 -2.36 -0.20 9.42
C TYR A 148 -2.01 -0.61 8.01
N GLU A 149 -0.92 -1.35 7.83
CA GLU A 149 -0.71 -2.13 6.62
C GLU A 149 -1.69 -3.31 6.59
N VAL A 150 -2.44 -3.44 5.50
CA VAL A 150 -3.50 -4.45 5.38
C VAL A 150 -3.44 -5.16 4.04
N ASP A 151 -3.86 -6.41 4.04
CA ASP A 151 -4.21 -7.12 2.82
C ASP A 151 -5.64 -6.73 2.44
N TRP A 152 -5.85 -6.36 1.18
CA TRP A 152 -7.18 -6.18 0.63
C TRP A 152 -7.71 -7.54 0.16
N GLU A 153 -8.78 -8.00 0.80
CA GLU A 153 -9.40 -9.27 0.51
C GLU A 153 -10.61 -9.00 -0.39
N TYR A 154 -10.46 -9.30 -1.68
CA TYR A 154 -11.53 -9.14 -2.66
C TYR A 154 -12.79 -9.88 -2.20
N SER A 155 -13.87 -9.13 -2.05
CA SER A 155 -15.18 -9.61 -1.63
C SER A 155 -15.97 -10.01 -2.89
N MET A 156 -16.26 -11.30 -3.07
CA MET A 156 -17.15 -11.77 -4.16
C MET A 156 -18.64 -11.66 -3.80
N PHE A 157 -18.99 -10.96 -2.71
CA PHE A 157 -20.35 -10.90 -2.21
C PHE A 157 -21.21 -9.88 -2.95
#